data_AF-A0A371HQ45-F1
#
_entry.id   AF-A0A371HQ45-F1
#
_cell.length_a   1.000
_cell.length_b   1.000
_cell.length_c   1.000
_cell.angle_alpha   90.00
_cell.angle_beta   90.00
_cell.angle_gamma   90.00
#
_symmetry.space_group_name_H-M   'P 1'
#
loop_
_entity.id
_entity.type
_entity.pdbx_description
1 polymer ?
#
loop_
_entity_poly.entity_id
_entity_poly.type
_entity_poly.pdbx_seq_one_letter_code
_entity_poly.pdbx_strand_id
1 'polypeptide(L)'
;MSTTGATVLDIPIPSSFKVKVHRSICLELHRLIDRILHVILAIESARPNSALAIQTLCSLHFTLAKAESVIKHCSECSKLYLAITSHKILSRCQKIRNAFELYLTQIQNAVPIPLAAKITAILHDLRDAEFSMDFAEDEAGKVVLSFLERNYPDSASMEKEELEAIQIATSRLEIKSQFSLLLEKATLKRQLEEVNETNLKEKELLEYLLYLLIKYGRSICKFQKESLSLKHECHDQSFEQELVVDETICESQRQMIR
;
A
#
# COMPACT_ATOMS: atom_id res chain seq x y z
N MET A 1 27.96 12.52 38.06
CA MET A 1 27.05 11.45 37.62
C MET A 1 26.41 11.94 36.33
N SER A 2 26.98 11.56 35.19
CA SER A 2 26.60 12.10 33.89
C SER A 2 25.87 11.00 33.13
N THR A 3 24.57 11.19 32.96
CA THR A 3 23.66 10.38 32.16
C THR A 3 23.92 10.63 30.68
N THR A 4 24.55 9.68 30.01
CA THR A 4 24.64 9.63 28.54
C THR A 4 23.28 9.23 27.97
N GLY A 5 22.59 10.22 27.38
CA GLY A 5 21.41 10.01 26.56
C GLY A 5 21.79 9.32 25.25
N ALA A 6 21.20 8.16 24.99
CA ALA A 6 21.30 7.48 23.71
C ALA A 6 20.51 8.29 22.67
N THR A 7 21.22 8.95 21.77
CA THR A 7 20.64 9.54 20.56
C THR A 7 20.21 8.40 19.64
N VAL A 8 18.88 8.21 19.54
CA VAL A 8 18.24 7.43 18.48
C VAL A 8 18.68 8.04 17.15
N LEU A 9 19.43 7.28 16.36
CA LEU A 9 19.78 7.67 15.00
C LEU A 9 18.50 7.57 14.16
N ASP A 10 17.85 8.71 13.95
CA ASP A 10 16.80 8.85 12.96
C ASP A 10 17.39 8.51 11.59
N ILE A 11 17.07 7.31 11.09
CA ILE A 11 17.39 6.90 9.73
C ILE A 11 16.66 7.88 8.80
N PRO A 12 17.37 8.63 7.92
CA PRO A 12 16.72 9.55 7.01
C PRO A 12 15.94 8.74 5.99
N ILE A 13 14.63 8.62 6.21
CA ILE A 13 13.71 8.03 5.24
C ILE A 13 13.80 8.90 3.97
N PRO A 14 14.17 8.35 2.80
CA PRO A 14 14.27 9.14 1.57
C PRO A 14 12.94 9.86 1.26
N SER A 15 13.00 11.06 0.69
CA SER A 15 11.82 11.89 0.41
C SER A 15 10.82 11.26 -0.60
N SER A 16 11.20 10.13 -1.22
CA SER A 16 10.35 9.30 -2.09
C SER A 16 9.33 8.42 -1.34
N PHE A 17 9.37 8.35 -0.01
CA PHE A 17 8.51 7.47 0.80
C PHE A 17 7.24 8.17 1.32
N LYS A 18 6.54 8.92 0.47
CA LYS A 18 5.17 9.37 0.80
C LYS A 18 4.18 8.22 0.58
N VAL A 19 4.41 7.11 1.28
CA VAL A 19 3.55 5.93 1.29
C VAL A 19 2.16 6.36 1.76
N LYS A 20 1.16 6.15 0.90
CA LYS A 20 -0.17 6.71 1.09
C LYS A 20 -1.02 5.89 2.06
N VAL A 21 -0.83 4.57 2.04
CA VAL A 21 -1.41 3.56 2.95
C VAL A 21 -0.43 2.40 3.13
N HIS A 22 -0.61 1.56 4.15
CA HIS A 22 0.27 0.44 4.53
C HIS A 22 1.64 0.91 5.01
N ARG A 23 1.69 2.08 5.64
CA ARG A 23 2.95 2.70 6.08
C ARG A 23 3.76 1.79 6.99
N SER A 24 3.13 1.12 7.96
CA SER A 24 3.78 0.15 8.85
C SER A 24 4.46 -0.98 8.08
N ILE A 25 3.73 -1.61 7.14
CA ILE A 25 4.24 -2.71 6.31
C ILE A 25 5.43 -2.24 5.47
N CYS A 26 5.32 -1.09 4.81
CA CYS A 26 6.39 -0.56 3.96
C CYS A 26 7.63 -0.14 4.77
N LEU A 27 7.45 0.44 5.96
CA LEU A 27 8.55 0.79 6.85
C LEU A 27 9.29 -0.46 7.34
N GLU A 28 8.54 -1.49 7.75
CA GLU A 28 9.15 -2.74 8.20
C GLU A 28 9.91 -3.43 7.07
N LEU A 29 9.34 -3.47 5.86
CA LEU A 29 10.03 -4.01 4.69
C LEU A 29 11.29 -3.20 4.36
N HIS A 30 11.23 -1.87 4.44
CA HIS A 30 12.37 -0.99 4.20
C HIS A 30 13.49 -1.21 5.22
N ARG A 31 13.13 -1.35 6.51
CA ARG A 31 14.08 -1.69 7.59
C ARG A 31 14.87 -2.96 7.24
N LEU A 32 14.19 -3.99 6.74
CA LEU A 32 14.83 -5.24 6.33
C LEU A 32 15.74 -5.05 5.10
N ILE A 33 15.32 -4.27 4.10
CA ILE A 33 16.15 -3.93 2.93
C ILE A 33 17.44 -3.25 3.38
N ASP A 34 17.35 -2.20 4.19
CA ASP A 34 18.52 -1.43 4.67
C ASP A 34 19.49 -2.33 5.45
N ARG A 35 18.95 -3.20 6.31
CA ARG A 35 19.73 -4.17 7.09
C ARG A 35 20.55 -5.10 6.21
N ILE A 36 19.98 -5.54 5.08
CA ILE A 36 20.65 -6.41 4.10
C ILE A 36 21.66 -5.61 3.26
N LEU A 37 21.31 -4.41 2.81
CA LEU A 37 22.22 -3.54 2.04
C LEU A 37 23.48 -3.21 2.83
N HIS A 38 23.40 -3.08 4.16
CA HIS A 38 24.58 -2.88 5.01
C HIS A 38 25.60 -4.03 4.98
N VAL A 39 25.22 -5.24 4.58
CA VAL A 39 26.13 -6.40 4.50
C VAL A 39 26.39 -6.86 3.07
N ILE A 40 25.66 -6.36 2.07
CA ILE A 40 25.69 -6.87 0.70
C ILE A 40 27.09 -6.78 0.07
N LEU A 41 27.77 -5.64 0.22
CA LEU A 41 29.13 -5.43 -0.31
C LEU A 41 30.16 -6.36 0.34
N ALA A 42 29.98 -6.66 1.63
CA ALA A 42 30.85 -7.59 2.35
C ALA A 42 30.62 -9.03 1.89
N ILE A 43 29.37 -9.41 1.59
CA ILE A 43 29.00 -10.71 1.01
C ILE A 43 29.65 -10.86 -0.38
N GLU A 44 29.54 -9.83 -1.22
CA GLU A 44 30.18 -9.82 -2.55
C GLU A 44 31.71 -9.94 -2.45
N SER A 45 32.31 -9.19 -1.52
CA SER A 45 33.76 -9.19 -1.29
C SER A 45 34.28 -10.53 -0.76
N ALA A 46 33.43 -11.30 -0.05
CA ALA A 46 33.78 -12.64 0.41
C ALA A 46 33.91 -13.65 -0.75
N ARG A 47 33.53 -13.27 -1.98
CA ARG A 47 33.63 -14.07 -3.21
C ARG A 47 33.11 -15.50 -3.02
N PRO A 48 31.79 -15.68 -2.90
CA PRO A 48 31.20 -17.02 -2.86
C PRO A 48 31.58 -17.74 -4.16
N ASN A 49 32.48 -18.73 -4.07
CA ASN A 49 33.22 -19.27 -5.22
C ASN A 49 32.56 -20.52 -5.84
N SER A 50 31.35 -20.87 -5.40
CA SER A 50 30.55 -21.94 -6.00
C SER A 50 29.44 -21.36 -6.89
N ALA A 51 29.10 -22.06 -7.98
CA ALA A 51 28.02 -21.67 -8.89
C ALA A 51 26.69 -21.48 -8.13
N LEU A 52 26.43 -22.35 -7.14
CA LEU A 52 25.28 -22.25 -6.27
C LEU A 52 25.28 -20.95 -5.46
N ALA A 53 26.42 -20.60 -4.85
CA ALA A 53 26.50 -19.40 -4.03
C ALA A 53 26.39 -18.10 -4.84
N ILE A 54 26.91 -18.08 -6.08
CA ILE A 54 26.70 -16.98 -7.03
C ILE A 54 25.21 -16.86 -7.37
N GLN A 55 24.53 -17.96 -7.69
CA GLN A 55 23.10 -17.96 -7.99
C GLN A 55 22.26 -17.47 -6.80
N THR A 56 22.61 -17.88 -5.58
CA THR A 56 21.95 -17.41 -4.35
C THR A 56 22.12 -15.90 -4.16
N LEU A 57 23.32 -15.36 -4.39
CA LEU A 57 23.59 -13.93 -4.30
C LEU A 57 22.83 -13.13 -5.37
N CYS A 58 22.77 -13.61 -6.61
CA CYS A 58 21.94 -13.00 -7.65
C CYS A 58 20.45 -13.01 -7.27
N SER A 59 19.98 -14.10 -6.66
CA SER A 59 18.58 -14.22 -6.22
C SER A 59 18.26 -13.26 -5.05
N LEU A 60 19.22 -13.02 -4.16
CA LEU A 60 19.13 -12.01 -3.10
C LEU A 60 18.96 -10.60 -3.68
N HIS A 61 19.81 -10.22 -4.66
CA HIS A 61 19.71 -8.94 -5.37
C HIS A 61 18.38 -8.74 -6.09
N PHE A 62 17.91 -9.76 -6.81
CA PHE A 62 16.60 -9.70 -7.45
C PHE A 62 15.46 -9.52 -6.43
N THR A 63 15.58 -10.16 -5.26
CA THR A 63 14.59 -10.03 -4.19
C THR A 63 14.62 -8.64 -3.55
N LEU A 64 15.80 -8.01 -3.41
CA LEU A 64 15.92 -6.61 -2.98
C LEU A 64 15.19 -5.68 -3.95
N ALA A 65 15.44 -5.79 -5.25
CA ALA A 65 14.74 -4.99 -6.27
C ALA A 65 13.21 -5.22 -6.25
N LYS A 66 12.78 -6.46 -6.01
CA LYS A 66 11.36 -6.79 -5.86
C LYS A 66 10.75 -6.15 -4.60
N ALA A 67 11.50 -6.08 -3.51
CA ALA A 67 11.07 -5.44 -2.27
C ALA A 67 10.90 -3.93 -2.45
N GLU A 68 11.86 -3.26 -3.09
CA GLU A 68 11.77 -1.85 -3.45
C GLU A 68 10.57 -1.59 -4.38
N SER A 69 10.32 -2.47 -5.34
CA SER A 69 9.14 -2.37 -6.23
C SER A 69 7.82 -2.44 -5.47
N VAL A 70 7.71 -3.24 -4.39
CA VAL A 70 6.50 -3.29 -3.56
C VAL A 70 6.28 -1.96 -2.84
N ILE A 71 7.34 -1.38 -2.27
CA ILE A 71 7.27 -0.06 -1.60
C ILE A 71 6.86 1.02 -2.60
N LYS A 72 7.49 1.03 -3.78
CA LYS A 72 7.16 1.97 -4.87
C LYS A 72 5.69 1.85 -5.26
N HIS A 73 5.19 0.63 -5.45
CA HIS A 73 3.77 0.38 -5.74
C HIS A 73 2.84 0.97 -4.67
N CYS A 74 3.15 0.79 -3.38
CA CYS A 74 2.37 1.35 -2.28
C CYS A 74 2.41 2.90 -2.21
N SER A 75 3.43 3.53 -2.80
CA SER A 75 3.53 4.99 -2.90
C SER A 75 2.77 5.57 -4.10
N GLU A 76 2.68 4.82 -5.20
CA GLU A 76 2.14 5.33 -6.46
C GLU A 76 0.64 5.04 -6.60
N CYS A 77 0.16 3.89 -6.12
CA CYS A 77 -1.23 3.46 -6.29
C CYS A 77 -2.25 4.29 -5.50
N SER A 78 -3.52 4.12 -5.85
CA SER A 78 -4.69 4.66 -5.15
C SER A 78 -4.75 4.11 -3.73
N LYS A 79 -5.09 4.96 -2.78
CA LYS A 79 -5.34 4.55 -1.39
C LYS A 79 -6.45 3.52 -1.31
N LEU A 80 -7.55 3.76 -2.04
CA LEU A 80 -8.72 2.89 -2.05
C LEU A 80 -8.38 1.51 -2.64
N TYR A 81 -7.66 1.49 -3.76
CA TYR A 81 -7.18 0.25 -4.37
C TYR A 81 -6.28 -0.55 -3.42
N LEU A 82 -5.31 0.12 -2.80
CA LEU A 82 -4.37 -0.50 -1.87
C LEU A 82 -5.06 -1.03 -0.62
N ALA A 83 -6.07 -0.34 -0.09
CA ALA A 83 -6.85 -0.80 1.07
C ALA A 83 -7.59 -2.11 0.76
N ILE A 84 -8.22 -2.20 -0.42
CA ILE A 84 -8.95 -3.39 -0.87
C ILE A 84 -7.99 -4.56 -1.19
N THR A 85 -6.82 -4.25 -1.74
CA THR A 85 -5.82 -5.26 -2.12
C THR A 85 -4.76 -5.51 -1.05
N SER A 86 -5.01 -5.10 0.20
CA SER A 86 -4.08 -5.14 1.32
C SER A 86 -3.50 -6.55 1.57
N HIS A 87 -4.34 -7.58 1.49
CA HIS A 87 -3.93 -8.98 1.62
C HIS A 87 -2.87 -9.40 0.58
N LYS A 88 -2.93 -8.84 -0.64
CA LYS A 88 -1.92 -9.11 -1.69
C LYS A 88 -0.59 -8.47 -1.34
N ILE A 89 -0.61 -7.24 -0.83
CA ILE A 89 0.61 -6.53 -0.38
C ILE A 89 1.26 -7.30 0.78
N LEU A 90 0.47 -7.67 1.79
CA LEU A 90 0.92 -8.46 2.93
C LEU A 90 1.56 -9.78 2.48
N SER A 91 0.89 -10.52 1.60
CA SER A 91 1.43 -11.78 1.05
C SER A 91 2.73 -11.57 0.26
N ARG A 92 2.85 -10.47 -0.51
CA ARG A 92 4.09 -10.14 -1.23
C ARG A 92 5.23 -9.86 -0.25
N CYS A 93 5.00 -9.07 0.79
CA CYS A 93 6.00 -8.75 1.82
C CYS A 93 6.45 -10.02 2.57
N GLN A 94 5.52 -10.88 2.98
CA GLN A 94 5.83 -12.15 3.63
C GLN A 94 6.67 -13.07 2.72
N LYS A 95 6.32 -13.18 1.44
CA LYS A 95 7.11 -13.96 0.47
C LYS A 95 8.53 -13.41 0.29
N ILE A 96 8.68 -12.09 0.26
CA ILE A 96 9.99 -11.42 0.18
C ILE A 96 10.82 -11.71 1.43
N ARG A 97 10.24 -11.54 2.63
CA ARG A 97 10.90 -11.85 3.91
C ARG A 97 11.40 -13.29 3.96
N ASN A 98 10.53 -14.24 3.59
CA ASN A 98 10.89 -15.67 3.57
C ASN A 98 11.99 -15.97 2.53
N ALA A 99 11.98 -15.28 1.38
CA ALA A 99 13.04 -15.41 0.38
C ALA A 99 14.38 -14.85 0.90
N PHE A 100 14.38 -13.69 1.58
CA PHE A 100 15.57 -13.17 2.25
C PHE A 100 16.12 -14.16 3.28
N GLU A 101 15.26 -14.72 4.13
CA GLU A 101 15.67 -15.72 5.13
C GLU A 101 16.34 -16.94 4.46
N LEU A 102 15.73 -17.45 3.40
CA LEU A 102 16.28 -18.58 2.64
C LEU A 102 17.66 -18.28 2.07
N TYR A 103 17.81 -17.16 1.36
CA TYR A 103 19.07 -16.83 0.67
C TYR A 103 20.18 -16.45 1.65
N LEU A 104 19.87 -15.71 2.70
CA LEU A 104 20.85 -15.35 3.73
C LEU A 104 21.32 -16.58 4.52
N THR A 105 20.43 -17.54 4.81
CA THR A 105 20.82 -18.81 5.45
C THR A 105 21.80 -19.60 4.59
N GLN A 106 21.59 -19.62 3.27
CA GLN A 106 22.52 -20.28 2.35
C GLN A 106 23.86 -19.55 2.27
N ILE A 107 23.85 -18.22 2.18
CA ILE A 107 25.06 -17.39 2.11
C ILE A 107 25.88 -17.50 3.41
N GLN A 108 25.22 -17.58 4.57
CA GLN A 108 25.87 -17.67 5.88
C GLN A 108 26.90 -18.81 5.96
N ASN A 109 26.63 -19.95 5.30
CA ASN A 109 27.53 -21.10 5.29
C ASN A 109 28.73 -20.95 4.33
N ALA A 110 28.72 -19.93 3.48
CA ALA A 110 29.71 -19.70 2.43
C ALA A 110 30.58 -18.45 2.67
N VAL A 111 30.46 -17.82 3.83
CA VAL A 111 31.19 -16.58 4.17
C VAL A 111 32.05 -16.73 5.44
N PRO A 112 33.06 -15.88 5.65
CA PRO A 112 33.86 -15.88 6.87
C PRO A 112 33.02 -15.68 8.14
N ILE A 113 33.44 -16.30 9.25
CA ILE A 113 32.73 -16.29 10.55
C ILE A 113 32.26 -14.89 11.00
N PRO A 114 33.08 -13.81 10.90
CA PRO A 114 32.62 -12.48 11.31
C PRO A 114 31.44 -11.96 10.48
N LEU A 115 31.37 -12.30 9.21
CA LEU A 115 30.25 -11.93 8.34
C LEU A 115 29.04 -12.85 8.59
N ALA A 116 29.26 -14.14 8.81
CA ALA A 116 28.21 -15.08 9.18
C ALA A 116 27.47 -14.63 10.45
N ALA A 117 28.18 -14.09 11.46
CA ALA A 117 27.58 -13.55 12.67
C ALA A 117 26.68 -12.32 12.40
N LYS A 118 27.08 -11.43 11.49
CA LYS A 118 26.23 -10.29 11.06
C LYS A 118 24.97 -10.77 10.34
N ILE A 119 25.10 -11.80 9.50
CA ILE A 119 23.96 -12.44 8.82
C ILE A 119 23.02 -13.08 9.85
N THR A 120 23.54 -13.74 10.90
CA THR A 120 22.70 -14.29 11.99
C THR A 120 21.81 -13.21 12.62
N ALA A 121 22.35 -12.03 12.88
CA ALA A 121 21.58 -10.93 13.44
C ALA A 121 20.44 -10.49 12.50
N ILE A 122 20.69 -10.42 11.18
CA ILE A 122 19.67 -10.11 10.18
C ILE A 122 18.61 -11.22 10.10
N LEU A 123 19.01 -12.49 10.19
CA LEU A 123 18.07 -13.62 10.23
C LEU A 123 17.15 -13.55 11.45
N HIS A 124 17.65 -13.09 12.60
CA HIS A 124 16.82 -12.82 13.77
C HIS A 124 15.84 -11.68 13.50
N ASP A 125 16.32 -10.54 12.96
CA ASP A 125 15.48 -9.40 12.58
C ASP A 125 14.36 -9.82 11.60
N LEU A 126 14.66 -10.71 10.65
CA LEU A 126 13.69 -11.25 9.68
C LEU A 126 12.63 -12.14 10.33
N ARG A 127 12.99 -12.95 11.33
CA ARG A 127 12.03 -13.82 12.03
C ARG A 127 11.09 -13.04 12.93
N ASP A 128 11.61 -11.97 13.54
CA ASP A 128 10.84 -11.09 14.42
C ASP A 128 9.99 -10.07 13.67
N ALA A 129 10.30 -9.81 12.39
CA ALA A 129 9.58 -8.83 11.59
C ALA A 129 8.11 -9.24 11.39
N GLU A 130 7.21 -8.42 11.92
CA GLU A 130 5.77 -8.56 11.75
C GLU A 130 5.23 -7.50 10.79
N PHE A 131 4.48 -7.94 9.78
CA PHE A 131 3.78 -7.04 8.87
C PHE A 131 2.35 -6.85 9.36
N SER A 132 2.08 -5.74 10.04
CA SER A 132 0.75 -5.39 10.55
C SER A 132 0.12 -4.25 9.75
N MET A 133 -1.18 -4.33 9.48
CA MET A 133 -1.94 -3.26 8.84
C MET A 133 -2.44 -2.25 9.87
N ASP A 134 -2.58 -0.99 9.48
CA ASP A 134 -3.31 -0.02 10.30
C ASP A 134 -4.80 -0.38 10.33
N PHE A 135 -5.42 -0.22 11.50
CA PHE A 135 -6.82 -0.57 11.70
C PHE A 135 -7.75 0.22 10.78
N ALA A 136 -7.50 1.52 10.57
CA ALA A 136 -8.37 2.33 9.70
C ALA A 136 -8.23 1.91 8.23
N GLU A 137 -7.02 1.60 7.79
CA GLU A 137 -6.76 1.12 6.41
C GLU A 137 -7.40 -0.25 6.15
N ASP A 138 -7.30 -1.17 7.10
CA ASP A 138 -7.91 -2.50 7.02
C ASP A 138 -9.44 -2.43 7.01
N GLU A 139 -10.04 -1.65 7.91
CA GLU A 139 -11.48 -1.41 7.94
C GLU A 139 -11.99 -0.78 6.63
N ALA A 140 -11.24 0.17 6.05
CA ALA A 140 -11.61 0.77 4.78
C ALA A 140 -11.72 -0.26 3.65
N GLY A 141 -10.74 -1.18 3.57
CA GLY A 141 -10.75 -2.26 2.59
C GLY A 141 -11.90 -3.24 2.82
N LYS A 142 -12.09 -3.68 4.07
CA LYS A 142 -13.12 -4.66 4.46
C LYS A 142 -14.53 -4.18 4.17
N VAL A 143 -14.84 -2.92 4.43
CA VAL A 143 -16.17 -2.37 4.21
C VAL A 143 -16.53 -2.37 2.73
N VAL A 144 -15.61 -1.97 1.85
CA VAL A 144 -15.84 -1.99 0.40
C VAL A 144 -15.89 -3.42 -0.14
N LEU A 145 -15.00 -4.31 0.32
CA LEU A 145 -15.04 -5.73 -0.06
C LEU A 145 -16.34 -6.41 0.36
N SER A 146 -16.78 -6.19 1.60
CA SER A 146 -18.04 -6.75 2.11
C SER A 146 -19.24 -6.25 1.31
N PHE A 147 -19.19 -4.99 0.86
CA PHE A 147 -20.20 -4.46 -0.03
C PHE A 147 -20.18 -5.17 -1.40
N LEU A 148 -18.99 -5.33 -2.01
CA LEU A 148 -18.79 -5.95 -3.33
C LEU A 148 -19.20 -7.43 -3.38
N GLU A 149 -19.01 -8.16 -2.27
CA GLU A 149 -19.30 -9.59 -2.17
C GLU A 149 -20.77 -9.88 -1.84
N ARG A 150 -21.55 -8.86 -1.47
CA ARG A 150 -22.93 -9.01 -1.01
C ARG A 150 -23.93 -8.99 -2.17
N ASN A 151 -24.93 -9.87 -2.08
CA ASN A 151 -26.08 -9.85 -2.97
C ASN A 151 -27.18 -8.95 -2.39
N TYR A 152 -27.70 -8.03 -3.22
CA TYR A 152 -28.74 -7.08 -2.82
C TYR A 152 -30.10 -7.45 -3.41
N PRO A 153 -31.20 -7.27 -2.64
CA PRO A 153 -32.54 -7.64 -3.09
C PRO A 153 -33.06 -6.72 -4.20
N ASP A 154 -32.63 -5.45 -4.21
CA ASP A 154 -33.01 -4.46 -5.21
C ASP A 154 -31.90 -3.41 -5.40
N SER A 155 -32.05 -2.56 -6.41
CA SER A 155 -31.06 -1.51 -6.70
C SER A 155 -31.04 -0.38 -5.67
N ALA A 156 -32.16 -0.11 -4.99
CA ALA A 156 -32.26 1.01 -4.06
C ALA A 156 -31.49 0.72 -2.76
N SER A 157 -31.61 -0.50 -2.24
CA SER A 157 -30.79 -1.01 -1.13
C SER A 157 -29.32 -1.05 -1.53
N MET A 158 -28.99 -1.58 -2.71
CA MET A 158 -27.60 -1.58 -3.20
C MET A 158 -26.99 -0.17 -3.22
N GLU A 159 -27.68 0.84 -3.77
CA GLU A 159 -27.15 2.20 -3.88
C GLU A 159 -26.90 2.89 -2.53
N LYS A 160 -27.73 2.58 -1.52
CA LYS A 160 -27.57 3.13 -0.17
C LYS A 160 -26.37 2.52 0.53
N GLU A 161 -26.23 1.19 0.48
CA GLU A 161 -25.10 0.48 1.06
C GLU A 161 -23.79 0.81 0.32
N GLU A 162 -23.84 1.03 -0.99
CA GLU A 162 -22.72 1.49 -1.82
C GLU A 162 -22.21 2.87 -1.35
N LEU A 163 -23.13 3.81 -1.10
CA LEU A 163 -22.82 5.13 -0.58
C LEU A 163 -22.22 5.07 0.84
N GLU A 164 -22.81 4.27 1.72
CA GLU A 164 -22.32 4.11 3.10
C GLU A 164 -20.91 3.52 3.11
N ALA A 165 -20.68 2.47 2.31
CA ALA A 165 -19.38 1.82 2.22
C ALA A 165 -18.28 2.78 1.74
N ILE A 166 -18.54 3.56 0.68
CA ILE A 166 -17.55 4.52 0.17
C ILE A 166 -17.32 5.69 1.13
N GLN A 167 -18.35 6.16 1.85
CA GLN A 167 -18.20 7.21 2.86
C GLN A 167 -17.32 6.75 4.03
N ILE A 168 -17.52 5.53 4.51
CA ILE A 168 -16.68 4.94 5.56
C ILE A 168 -15.23 4.80 5.06
N ALA A 169 -15.04 4.19 3.90
CA ALA A 169 -13.70 3.95 3.36
C ALA A 169 -12.92 5.25 3.11
N THR A 170 -13.54 6.24 2.46
CA THR A 170 -12.90 7.53 2.20
C THR A 170 -12.59 8.31 3.48
N SER A 171 -13.45 8.22 4.50
CA SER A 171 -13.18 8.82 5.81
C SER A 171 -11.97 8.16 6.50
N ARG A 172 -11.90 6.84 6.49
CA ARG A 172 -10.80 6.06 7.08
C ARG A 172 -9.46 6.29 6.37
N LEU A 173 -9.49 6.45 5.05
CA LEU A 173 -8.30 6.70 4.22
C LEU A 173 -7.91 8.18 4.10
N GLU A 174 -8.61 9.05 4.83
CA GLU A 174 -8.40 10.49 4.84
C GLU A 174 -8.56 11.16 3.47
N ILE A 175 -9.44 10.63 2.63
CA ILE A 175 -9.87 11.25 1.38
C ILE A 175 -11.00 12.23 1.74
N LYS A 176 -10.63 13.30 2.46
CA LYS A 176 -11.57 14.18 3.18
C LYS A 176 -11.87 15.54 2.54
N SER A 177 -11.12 15.88 1.51
CA SER A 177 -11.21 17.17 0.82
C SER A 177 -11.48 16.95 -0.67
N GLN A 178 -12.05 17.98 -1.32
CA GLN A 178 -12.19 17.99 -2.78
C GLN A 178 -10.83 17.74 -3.46
N PHE A 179 -9.76 18.35 -2.96
CA PHE A 179 -8.42 18.14 -3.48
C PHE A 179 -7.94 16.69 -3.35
N SER A 180 -8.08 16.07 -2.17
CA SER A 180 -7.69 14.67 -1.97
C SER A 180 -8.52 13.71 -2.81
N LEU A 181 -9.80 14.02 -3.03
CA LEU A 181 -10.69 13.24 -3.90
C LEU A 181 -10.26 13.34 -5.38
N LEU A 182 -9.92 14.55 -5.85
CA LEU A 182 -9.41 14.76 -7.21
C LEU A 182 -8.09 14.02 -7.44
N LEU A 183 -7.16 14.09 -6.48
CA LEU A 183 -5.90 13.36 -6.55
C LEU A 183 -6.12 11.85 -6.62
N GLU A 184 -7.05 11.34 -5.82
CA GLU A 184 -7.40 9.92 -5.82
C GLU A 184 -7.99 9.47 -7.17
N LYS A 185 -8.94 10.25 -7.72
CA LYS A 185 -9.51 10.00 -9.06
C LYS A 185 -8.42 10.00 -10.15
N ALA A 186 -7.53 10.98 -10.14
CA ALA A 186 -6.42 11.06 -11.09
C ALA A 186 -5.47 9.86 -10.95
N THR A 187 -5.21 9.41 -9.72
CA THR A 187 -4.39 8.23 -9.46
C THR A 187 -5.04 6.96 -10.03
N LEU A 188 -6.35 6.76 -9.82
CA LEU A 188 -7.09 5.63 -10.38
C LEU A 188 -7.11 5.66 -11.91
N LYS A 189 -7.34 6.82 -12.53
CA LYS A 189 -7.29 6.98 -14.00
C LYS A 189 -5.93 6.59 -14.57
N ARG A 190 -4.84 7.09 -13.97
CA ARG A 190 -3.47 6.72 -14.38
C ARG A 190 -3.23 5.21 -14.23
N GLN A 191 -3.64 4.61 -13.11
CA GLN A 191 -3.48 3.16 -12.93
C GLN A 191 -4.26 2.35 -13.97
N LEU A 192 -5.44 2.84 -14.38
CA LEU A 192 -6.26 2.20 -15.40
C LEU A 192 -5.60 2.28 -16.79
N GLU A 193 -4.87 3.36 -17.09
CA GLU A 193 -4.07 3.49 -18.32
C GLU A 193 -2.86 2.54 -18.33
N GLU A 194 -2.31 2.23 -17.16
CA GLU A 194 -1.13 1.36 -16.99
C GLU A 194 -1.48 -0.13 -16.86
N VAL A 195 -2.75 -0.48 -16.60
CA VAL A 195 -3.14 -1.87 -16.36
C VAL A 195 -3.02 -2.71 -17.63
N ASN A 196 -2.35 -3.86 -17.51
CA ASN A 196 -2.23 -4.79 -18.63
C ASN A 196 -3.62 -5.36 -19.00
N GLU A 197 -3.94 -5.40 -20.29
CA GLU A 197 -5.21 -5.94 -20.82
C GLU A 197 -5.50 -7.37 -20.36
N THR A 198 -4.47 -8.14 -20.00
CA THR A 198 -4.62 -9.51 -19.49
C THR A 198 -5.10 -9.59 -18.05
N ASN A 199 -5.06 -8.50 -17.27
CA ASN A 199 -5.51 -8.49 -15.87
C ASN A 199 -6.91 -7.87 -15.72
N LEU A 200 -7.91 -8.56 -16.31
CA LEU A 200 -9.30 -8.10 -16.36
C LEU A 200 -9.87 -7.75 -14.98
N LYS A 201 -9.60 -8.57 -13.95
CA LYS A 201 -10.12 -8.33 -12.59
C LYS A 201 -9.55 -7.07 -11.94
N GLU A 202 -8.28 -6.76 -12.20
CA GLU A 202 -7.67 -5.52 -11.70
C GLU A 202 -8.28 -4.32 -12.43
N LYS A 203 -8.47 -4.42 -13.74
CA LYS A 203 -9.11 -3.39 -14.55
C LYS A 203 -10.55 -3.11 -14.09
N GLU A 204 -11.37 -4.14 -13.96
CA GLU A 204 -12.76 -4.06 -13.48
C GLU A 204 -12.83 -3.40 -12.09
N LEU A 205 -11.94 -3.79 -11.18
CA LEU A 205 -11.87 -3.17 -9.85
C LEU A 205 -11.52 -1.68 -9.96
N LEU A 206 -10.48 -1.31 -10.72
CA LEU A 206 -10.07 0.09 -10.89
C LEU A 206 -11.19 0.95 -11.51
N GLU A 207 -11.87 0.43 -12.53
CA GLU A 207 -13.02 1.09 -13.17
C GLU A 207 -14.14 1.32 -12.15
N TYR A 208 -14.46 0.29 -11.37
CA TYR A 208 -15.52 0.38 -10.37
C TYR A 208 -15.19 1.36 -9.24
N LEU A 209 -13.94 1.35 -8.75
CA LEU A 209 -13.51 2.32 -7.74
C LEU A 209 -13.56 3.76 -8.26
N LEU A 210 -13.18 3.97 -9.52
CA LEU A 210 -13.28 5.29 -10.15
C LEU A 210 -14.76 5.72 -10.28
N TYR A 211 -15.64 4.81 -10.69
CA TYR A 211 -17.08 5.03 -10.74
C TYR A 211 -17.63 5.49 -9.39
N LEU A 212 -17.29 4.82 -8.30
CA LEU A 212 -17.76 5.17 -6.95
C LEU A 212 -17.37 6.61 -6.58
N LEU A 213 -16.13 7.00 -6.84
CA LEU A 213 -15.67 8.37 -6.53
C LEU A 213 -16.33 9.42 -7.43
N ILE A 214 -16.66 9.08 -8.69
CA ILE A 214 -17.40 9.97 -9.59
C ILE A 214 -18.83 10.15 -9.11
N LYS A 215 -19.56 9.04 -8.92
CA LYS A 215 -20.97 9.03 -8.51
C LYS A 215 -21.20 9.71 -7.17
N TYR A 216 -20.38 9.39 -6.17
CA TYR A 216 -20.61 9.85 -4.79
C TYR A 216 -19.72 11.01 -4.35
N GLY A 217 -18.92 11.58 -5.25
CA GLY A 217 -17.94 12.61 -4.91
C GLY A 217 -18.50 13.79 -4.11
N ARG A 218 -19.71 14.26 -4.47
CA ARG A 218 -20.40 15.35 -3.75
C ARG A 218 -20.83 14.94 -2.34
N SER A 219 -21.37 13.72 -2.20
CA SER A 219 -21.85 13.18 -0.92
C SER A 219 -20.70 12.86 0.04
N ILE A 220 -19.57 12.38 -0.47
CA ILE A 220 -18.34 12.16 0.31
C ILE A 220 -17.87 13.46 0.96
N CYS A 221 -17.80 14.55 0.17
CA CYS A 221 -17.37 15.85 0.67
C CYS A 221 -18.35 16.48 1.68
N LYS A 222 -19.67 16.23 1.53
CA LYS A 222 -20.70 16.73 2.46
C LYS A 222 -20.70 15.97 3.79
N PHE A 223 -20.64 14.65 3.74
CA PHE A 223 -20.57 13.78 4.93
C PHE A 223 -19.41 14.15 5.87
N GLN A 224 -18.31 14.63 5.29
CA GLN A 224 -17.14 15.05 6.05
C GLN A 224 -17.31 16.44 6.67
N LYS A 225 -18.03 17.36 6.03
CA LYS A 225 -18.39 18.66 6.62
C LYS A 225 -19.35 18.49 7.81
N GLU A 226 -20.31 17.58 7.71
CA GLU A 226 -21.27 17.29 8.79
C GLU A 226 -20.62 16.55 9.99
N SER A 227 -19.66 15.66 9.72
CA SER A 227 -18.90 15.01 10.81
C SER A 227 -17.88 15.92 11.49
N LEU A 228 -17.39 16.96 10.79
CA LEU A 228 -16.54 18.02 11.36
C LEU A 228 -17.35 19.10 12.09
N SER A 229 -18.56 19.44 11.63
CA SER A 229 -19.43 20.41 12.31
C SER A 229 -19.92 19.92 13.68
N LEU A 230 -19.93 18.60 13.90
CA LEU A 230 -20.14 18.00 15.22
C LEU A 230 -18.89 18.05 16.13
N LYS A 231 -17.74 18.50 15.64
CA LYS A 231 -16.47 18.52 16.38
C LYS A 231 -15.78 19.88 16.49
N HIS A 232 -16.19 20.93 15.77
CA HIS A 232 -15.77 22.31 16.06
C HIS A 232 -16.61 23.32 15.26
N GLU A 233 -17.25 24.27 15.95
CA GLU A 233 -17.75 25.51 15.32
C GLU A 233 -16.54 26.40 14.98
N CYS A 234 -16.30 26.66 13.70
CA CYS A 234 -15.79 27.97 13.25
C CYS A 234 -16.01 28.16 11.75
N HIS A 235 -16.46 29.36 11.40
CA HIS A 235 -16.70 29.88 10.06
C HIS A 235 -15.50 29.73 9.12
N ASP A 236 -15.73 29.29 7.88
CA ASP A 236 -15.37 30.16 6.75
C ASP A 236 -16.05 29.77 5.42
N GLN A 237 -16.34 30.81 4.65
CA GLN A 237 -17.16 30.82 3.44
C GLN A 237 -16.38 30.50 2.16
N SER A 238 -17.12 29.88 1.22
CA SER A 238 -17.05 30.02 -0.25
C SER A 238 -15.82 29.53 -1.01
N PHE A 239 -16.04 28.59 -1.93
CA PHE A 239 -15.82 28.74 -3.38
C PHE A 239 -16.49 27.54 -4.07
N GLU A 240 -17.69 27.74 -4.60
CA GLU A 240 -18.24 26.87 -5.65
C GLU A 240 -18.05 27.59 -6.98
N GLN A 241 -17.31 26.97 -7.91
CA GLN A 241 -17.77 26.91 -9.29
C GLN A 241 -17.02 25.83 -10.09
N GLU A 242 -17.82 25.09 -10.85
CA GLU A 242 -17.52 24.51 -12.16
C GLU A 242 -16.70 23.21 -12.24
N LEU A 243 -17.39 22.11 -12.59
CA LEU A 243 -17.28 21.50 -13.93
C LEU A 243 -18.32 20.40 -14.09
N VAL A 244 -19.31 20.72 -14.91
CA VAL A 244 -20.18 19.78 -15.63
C VAL A 244 -19.33 19.14 -16.74
N VAL A 245 -19.70 17.93 -17.14
CA VAL A 245 -19.14 17.06 -18.20
C VAL A 245 -18.34 15.88 -17.64
N ASP A 246 -19.05 14.81 -17.27
CA ASP A 246 -18.65 13.43 -17.60
C ASP A 246 -19.84 12.46 -17.34
N GLU A 247 -21.00 12.76 -17.93
CA GLU A 247 -22.23 11.95 -17.75
C GLU A 247 -22.34 10.79 -18.76
N THR A 248 -21.40 10.67 -19.71
CA THR A 248 -21.47 9.71 -20.81
C THR A 248 -20.84 8.34 -20.54
N ILE A 249 -20.28 8.09 -19.35
CA ILE A 249 -19.68 6.78 -19.00
C ILE A 249 -20.69 5.87 -18.25
N CYS A 250 -21.83 6.43 -17.79
CA CYS A 250 -22.61 5.82 -16.72
C CYS A 250 -23.55 4.66 -17.10
N GLU A 251 -23.87 4.43 -18.38
CA GLU A 251 -24.84 3.40 -18.76
C GLU A 251 -24.22 2.05 -19.13
N SER A 252 -22.97 2.00 -19.57
CA SER A 252 -22.36 0.76 -20.09
C SER A 252 -21.80 -0.18 -19.02
N GLN A 253 -21.62 0.28 -17.78
CA GLN A 253 -20.92 -0.48 -16.73
C GLN A 253 -21.84 -1.26 -15.77
N ARG A 254 -23.18 -1.08 -15.85
CA ARG A 254 -24.14 -1.84 -15.02
C ARG A 254 -24.18 -3.35 -15.30
N GLN A 255 -23.52 -3.82 -16.37
CA GLN A 255 -23.60 -5.20 -16.83
C GLN A 255 -22.37 -6.07 -16.57
N MET A 256 -21.27 -5.53 -16.04
CA MET A 256 -20.02 -6.29 -15.88
C MET A 256 -19.84 -7.01 -14.53
N ILE A 257 -20.75 -6.83 -13.57
CA ILE A 257 -20.72 -7.56 -12.28
C ILE A 257 -21.94 -8.48 -12.21
N ARG A 258 -21.96 -9.48 -13.10
CA ARG A 258 -22.81 -10.68 -13.00
C ARG A 258 -21.98 -11.91 -13.31
#